data_AF-A0A351VD64-F1
#
_entry.id   AF-A0A351VD64-F1
#
_cell.length_a   1.000
_cell.length_b   1.000
_cell.length_c   1.000
_cell.angle_alpha   90.00
_cell.angle_beta   90.00
_cell.angle_gamma   90.00
#
_symmetry.space_group_name_H-M   'P 1'
#
loop_
_entity.id
_entity.type
_entity.pdbx_description
1 polymer ?
#
loop_
_entity_poly.entity_id
_entity_poly.type
_entity_poly.pdbx_seq_one_letter_code
_entity_poly.pdbx_strand_id
1 'polypeptide(L)'
;MNFKGWESYGLLFLVIAVMIIIFAVWRFRNRRRQTFMDDMEGHDFEYFCAKLLKDNGFIEVEVTKGSGDYGVDILAEKDGVTYAVQCKCYTEAVGVKAVQEAYAGRDYYDRMVGAVMTNQYFTAPAVNAARKLKILLWDRGYLEDMIEE
;
A
#
# COMPACT_ATOMS: atom_id res chain seq x y z
N MET A 1 20.82 -17.96 54.75
CA MET A 1 20.19 -16.80 54.08
C MET A 1 20.27 -17.01 52.58
N ASN A 2 19.15 -17.32 51.90
CA ASN A 2 19.13 -17.61 50.46
C ASN A 2 18.88 -16.31 49.66
N PHE A 3 19.94 -15.75 49.10
CA PHE A 3 19.95 -14.54 48.26
C PHE A 3 19.56 -14.80 46.78
N LYS A 4 18.92 -15.94 46.46
CA LYS A 4 18.72 -16.39 45.06
C LYS A 4 17.48 -15.82 44.33
N GLY A 5 16.63 -15.03 45.00
CA GLY A 5 15.37 -14.56 44.41
C GLY A 5 15.50 -13.34 43.49
N TRP A 6 16.44 -12.42 43.78
CA TRP A 6 16.57 -11.11 43.12
C TRP A 6 17.06 -11.19 41.66
N GLU A 7 18.01 -12.09 41.36
CA GLU A 7 18.61 -12.26 40.04
C GLU A 7 17.56 -12.55 38.95
N SER A 8 16.56 -13.39 39.28
CA SER A 8 15.45 -13.75 38.39
C SER A 8 14.51 -12.59 38.07
N TYR A 9 14.28 -11.66 39.01
CA TYR A 9 13.45 -10.48 38.76
C TYR A 9 14.18 -9.42 37.95
N GLY A 10 15.49 -9.27 38.13
CA GLY A 10 16.33 -8.38 37.33
C GLY A 10 16.35 -8.79 35.85
N LEU A 11 16.52 -10.08 35.56
CA LEU A 11 16.47 -10.61 34.19
C LEU A 11 15.09 -10.42 33.55
N LEU A 12 14.01 -10.73 34.28
CA LEU A 12 12.64 -10.56 33.80
C LEU A 12 12.33 -9.08 33.49
N PHE A 13 12.74 -8.16 34.36
CA PHE A 13 12.57 -6.72 34.14
C PHE A 13 13.32 -6.24 32.90
N LEU A 14 14.55 -6.73 32.68
CA LEU A 14 15.37 -6.38 31.53
C LEU A 14 14.74 -6.89 30.22
N VAL A 15 14.21 -8.13 30.21
CA VAL A 15 13.49 -8.68 29.05
C VAL A 15 12.24 -7.86 28.73
N ILE A 16 11.45 -7.51 29.74
CA ILE A 16 10.24 -6.68 29.55
C ILE A 16 10.62 -5.29 29.04
N ALA A 17 11.65 -4.65 29.59
CA ALA A 17 12.12 -3.34 29.14
C ALA A 17 12.58 -3.38 27.67
N VAL A 18 13.33 -4.43 27.27
CA VAL A 18 13.75 -4.62 25.88
C VAL A 18 12.54 -4.85 24.96
N MET A 19 11.56 -5.67 25.37
CA MET A 19 10.33 -5.84 24.59
C MET A 19 9.53 -4.55 24.45
N ILE A 20 9.45 -3.72 25.49
CA ILE A 20 8.80 -2.40 25.43
C ILE A 20 9.55 -1.47 24.47
N ILE A 21 10.89 -1.47 24.50
CA ILE A 21 11.71 -0.65 23.59
C ILE A 21 11.52 -1.12 22.14
N ILE A 22 11.59 -2.43 21.88
CA ILE A 22 11.36 -3.00 20.55
C ILE A 22 9.95 -2.64 20.07
N PHE A 23 8.94 -2.81 20.92
CA PHE A 23 7.56 -2.44 20.61
C PHE A 23 7.40 -0.94 20.35
N ALA A 24 8.04 -0.09 21.15
CA ALA A 24 8.01 1.36 20.99
C ALA A 24 8.72 1.79 19.70
N VAL A 25 9.88 1.22 19.39
CA VAL A 25 10.63 1.47 18.13
C VAL A 25 9.83 0.97 16.94
N TRP A 26 9.27 -0.23 16.99
CA TRP A 26 8.38 -0.78 15.97
C TRP A 26 7.19 0.15 15.76
N ARG A 27 6.50 0.55 16.84
CA ARG A 27 5.35 1.44 16.79
C ARG A 27 5.69 2.85 16.28
N PHE A 28 6.87 3.37 16.62
CA PHE A 28 7.32 4.69 16.19
C PHE A 28 7.74 4.68 14.71
N ARG A 29 8.44 3.64 14.26
CA ARG A 29 8.76 3.43 12.83
C ARG A 29 7.49 3.29 12.01
N ASN A 30 6.54 2.49 12.48
CA ASN A 30 5.25 2.30 11.80
C ASN A 30 4.48 3.61 11.66
N ARG A 31 4.40 4.42 12.73
CA ARG A 31 3.74 5.74 12.68
C ARG A 31 4.40 6.73 11.71
N ARG A 32 5.72 6.75 11.59
CA ARG A 32 6.43 7.65 10.65
C ARG A 32 6.27 7.22 9.19
N ARG A 33 6.11 5.92 8.94
CA ARG A 33 5.77 5.39 7.60
C ARG A 33 4.35 5.76 7.19
N GLN A 34 3.42 5.78 8.14
CA GLN A 34 2.05 6.13 7.84
C GLN A 34 1.93 7.57 7.32
N THR A 35 2.70 8.52 7.86
CA THR A 35 2.55 9.94 7.51
C THR A 35 3.12 10.34 6.16
N PHE A 36 4.16 9.67 5.64
CA PHE A 36 4.84 10.19 4.45
C PHE A 36 3.98 10.08 3.18
N MET A 37 3.10 9.08 3.08
CA MET A 37 2.17 8.95 1.95
C MET A 37 1.05 10.01 2.01
N ASP A 38 0.73 10.50 3.21
CA ASP A 38 -0.37 11.44 3.44
C ASP A 38 -0.01 12.88 3.10
N ASP A 39 1.29 13.17 3.01
CA ASP A 39 1.82 14.49 2.69
C ASP A 39 2.07 14.68 1.18
N MET A 40 1.73 13.70 0.33
CA MET A 40 1.95 13.75 -1.12
C MET A 40 0.77 14.34 -1.89
N GLU A 41 1.06 15.10 -2.94
CA GLU A 41 0.07 15.44 -3.96
C GLU A 41 -0.23 14.25 -4.88
N GLY A 42 -1.37 14.29 -5.58
CA GLY A 42 -1.83 13.17 -6.42
C GLY A 42 -0.79 12.69 -7.44
N HIS A 43 -0.17 13.62 -8.16
CA HIS A 43 0.89 13.30 -9.13
C HIS A 43 2.14 12.72 -8.44
N ASP A 44 2.59 13.28 -7.33
CA ASP A 44 3.73 12.72 -6.59
C ASP A 44 3.45 11.29 -6.10
N PHE A 45 2.20 11.03 -5.69
CA PHE A 45 1.75 9.70 -5.29
C PHE A 45 1.75 8.69 -6.45
N GLU A 46 1.41 9.11 -7.67
CA GLU A 46 1.51 8.26 -8.87
C GLU A 46 2.96 7.83 -9.14
N TYR A 47 3.91 8.76 -9.08
CA TYR A 47 5.33 8.43 -9.26
C TYR A 47 5.87 7.57 -8.12
N PHE A 48 5.40 7.82 -6.89
CA PHE A 48 5.71 6.96 -5.74
C PHE A 48 5.23 5.52 -5.97
N CYS A 49 3.97 5.34 -6.35
CA CYS A 49 3.39 4.02 -6.67
C CYS A 49 4.15 3.33 -7.80
N ALA A 50 4.50 4.06 -8.86
CA ALA A 50 5.29 3.52 -9.98
C ALA A 50 6.68 3.06 -9.52
N LYS A 51 7.34 3.82 -8.64
CA LYS A 51 8.62 3.40 -8.05
C LYS A 51 8.43 2.16 -7.18
N LEU A 52 7.40 2.13 -6.34
CA LEU A 52 7.11 1.00 -5.45
C LEU A 52 6.88 -0.29 -6.24
N LEU A 53 6.14 -0.22 -7.36
CA LEU A 53 5.96 -1.34 -8.28
C LEU A 53 7.30 -1.83 -8.86
N LYS A 54 8.16 -0.91 -9.32
CA LYS A 54 9.51 -1.27 -9.82
C LYS A 54 10.34 -1.96 -8.75
N ASP A 55 10.34 -1.44 -7.53
CA ASP A 55 11.07 -2.01 -6.40
C ASP A 55 10.55 -3.44 -6.08
N ASN A 56 9.26 -3.70 -6.32
CA ASN A 56 8.60 -4.99 -6.11
C ASN A 56 8.60 -5.90 -7.37
N GLY A 57 9.56 -5.69 -8.27
CA GLY A 57 9.82 -6.59 -9.41
C GLY A 57 8.86 -6.45 -10.59
N PHE A 58 8.05 -5.39 -10.65
CA PHE A 58 7.34 -5.05 -11.89
C PHE A 58 8.31 -4.45 -12.90
N ILE A 59 8.09 -4.77 -14.17
CA ILE A 59 8.82 -4.27 -15.34
C ILE A 59 7.89 -3.44 -16.23
N GLU A 60 8.46 -2.75 -17.21
CA GLU A 60 7.71 -1.88 -18.15
C GLU A 60 6.77 -0.88 -17.45
N VAL A 61 7.18 -0.39 -16.28
CA VAL A 61 6.35 0.51 -15.47
C VAL A 61 6.37 1.93 -16.05
N GLU A 62 5.23 2.37 -16.56
CA GLU A 62 4.99 3.66 -17.22
C GLU A 62 3.88 4.42 -16.49
N VAL A 63 4.18 5.66 -16.04
CA VAL A 63 3.15 6.60 -15.58
C VAL A 63 2.49 7.22 -16.81
N THR A 64 1.17 7.17 -16.89
CA THR A 64 0.42 7.70 -18.03
C THR A 64 0.35 9.22 -17.98
N LYS A 65 -0.16 9.81 -19.07
CA LYS A 65 -0.44 11.24 -19.15
C LYS A 65 -1.69 11.55 -18.34
N GLY A 66 -1.59 12.33 -17.27
CA GLY A 66 -2.72 12.65 -16.37
C GLY A 66 -3.95 13.36 -16.96
N SER A 67 -4.04 13.55 -18.29
CA SER A 67 -5.26 13.96 -18.96
C SER A 67 -5.60 13.00 -20.10
N GLY A 68 -6.83 12.48 -20.08
CA GLY A 68 -7.30 11.53 -21.10
C GLY A 68 -6.66 10.15 -20.96
N ASP A 69 -6.34 9.75 -19.74
CA ASP A 69 -5.80 8.44 -19.35
C ASP A 69 -6.89 7.38 -19.06
N TYR A 70 -8.16 7.76 -19.19
CA TYR A 70 -9.29 6.86 -18.94
C TYR A 70 -9.29 6.20 -17.55
N GLY A 71 -8.68 6.85 -16.55
CA GLY A 71 -8.61 6.37 -15.18
C GLY A 71 -7.52 5.32 -14.92
N VAL A 72 -6.43 5.36 -15.67
CA VAL A 72 -5.23 4.54 -15.43
C VAL A 72 -4.03 5.44 -15.30
N ASP A 73 -3.42 5.48 -14.13
CA ASP A 73 -2.26 6.35 -13.89
C ASP A 73 -0.95 5.60 -14.16
N ILE A 74 -0.94 4.27 -14.07
CA ILE A 74 0.26 3.45 -14.30
C ILE A 74 -0.09 2.21 -15.12
N LEU A 75 0.75 1.92 -16.12
CA LEU A 75 0.82 0.63 -16.81
C LEU A 75 2.07 -0.11 -16.33
N ALA A 76 1.97 -1.43 -16.13
CA ALA A 76 3.09 -2.24 -15.67
C ALA A 76 2.94 -3.71 -16.11
N GLU A 77 4.01 -4.47 -16.04
CA GLU A 77 4.01 -5.92 -16.21
C GLU A 77 4.72 -6.60 -15.03
N LYS A 78 4.25 -7.78 -14.61
CA LYS A 78 5.00 -8.67 -13.72
C LYS A 78 4.73 -10.11 -14.11
N ASP A 79 5.81 -10.88 -14.29
CA ASP A 79 5.75 -12.31 -14.62
C ASP A 79 4.86 -12.64 -15.84
N GLY A 80 4.89 -11.78 -16.88
CA GLY A 80 4.07 -11.91 -18.08
C GLY A 80 2.60 -11.48 -17.93
N VAL A 81 2.21 -10.94 -16.76
CA VAL A 81 0.87 -10.40 -16.50
C VAL A 81 0.92 -8.89 -16.61
N THR A 82 0.04 -8.31 -17.44
CA THR A 82 -0.01 -6.86 -17.65
C THR A 82 -1.11 -6.20 -16.80
N TYR A 83 -0.77 -5.04 -16.24
CA TYR A 83 -1.56 -4.32 -15.25
C TYR A 83 -1.92 -2.92 -15.73
N ALA A 84 -3.14 -2.50 -15.42
CA ALA A 84 -3.59 -1.11 -15.43
C ALA A 84 -3.93 -0.70 -14.00
N VAL A 85 -3.26 0.34 -13.50
CA VAL A 85 -3.34 0.74 -12.09
C VAL A 85 -3.83 2.18 -11.98
N GLN A 86 -4.87 2.39 -11.20
CA GLN A 86 -5.31 3.71 -10.74
C GLN A 86 -4.72 3.98 -9.35
N CYS A 87 -4.09 5.12 -9.17
CA CYS A 87 -3.64 5.64 -7.89
C CYS A 87 -4.67 6.63 -7.32
N LYS A 88 -4.91 6.60 -6.01
CA LYS A 88 -5.73 7.58 -5.29
C LYS A 88 -5.03 7.99 -3.99
N CYS A 89 -4.56 9.23 -3.92
CA CYS A 89 -4.06 9.84 -2.69
C CYS A 89 -5.15 10.71 -2.05
N TYR A 90 -5.83 10.21 -1.02
CA TYR A 90 -6.95 10.89 -0.37
C TYR A 90 -6.78 10.96 1.15
N THR A 91 -7.59 11.80 1.80
CA THR A 91 -7.71 11.86 3.26
C THR A 91 -8.77 10.91 3.81
N GLU A 92 -9.68 10.45 2.95
CA GLU A 92 -10.84 9.62 3.30
C GLU A 92 -10.82 8.29 2.55
N ALA A 93 -11.65 7.35 3.02
CA ALA A 93 -11.75 6.04 2.40
C ALA A 93 -12.17 6.11 0.91
N VAL A 94 -11.55 5.27 0.08
CA VAL A 94 -11.75 5.26 -1.37
C VAL A 94 -13.08 4.58 -1.74
N GLY A 95 -13.87 5.29 -2.54
CA GLY A 95 -15.20 4.88 -2.99
C GLY A 95 -15.21 4.01 -4.26
N VAL A 96 -16.42 3.57 -4.63
CA VAL A 96 -16.68 2.69 -5.79
C VAL A 96 -16.16 3.27 -7.11
N LYS A 97 -16.14 4.60 -7.25
CA LYS A 97 -15.73 5.28 -8.47
C LYS A 97 -14.32 4.88 -8.92
N ALA A 98 -13.34 4.83 -8.00
CA ALA A 98 -11.97 4.44 -8.34
C ALA A 98 -11.88 3.01 -8.90
N VAL A 99 -12.71 2.11 -8.39
CA VAL A 99 -12.78 0.71 -8.88
C VAL A 99 -13.39 0.66 -10.28
N GLN A 100 -14.41 1.48 -10.56
CA GLN A 100 -15.03 1.56 -11.88
C GLN A 100 -14.10 2.18 -12.92
N GLU A 101 -13.34 3.21 -12.53
CA GLU A 101 -12.27 3.81 -13.34
C GLU A 101 -11.22 2.76 -13.69
N ALA A 102 -10.65 2.06 -12.70
CA ALA A 102 -9.66 1.00 -12.94
C ALA A 102 -10.21 -0.14 -13.80
N TYR A 103 -11.50 -0.50 -13.65
CA TYR A 103 -12.15 -1.49 -14.51
C TYR A 103 -12.23 -1.04 -15.96
N ALA A 104 -12.74 0.17 -16.21
CA ALA A 104 -12.86 0.71 -17.55
C ALA A 104 -11.48 0.92 -18.20
N GLY A 105 -10.53 1.43 -17.42
CA GLY A 105 -9.16 1.66 -17.82
C GLY A 105 -8.41 0.38 -18.19
N ARG A 106 -8.53 -0.68 -17.36
CA ARG A 106 -7.98 -2.01 -17.68
C ARG A 106 -8.43 -2.47 -19.06
N ASP A 107 -9.73 -2.40 -19.34
CA ASP A 107 -10.29 -2.85 -20.61
C ASP A 107 -9.89 -1.92 -21.77
N TYR A 108 -9.79 -0.61 -21.53
CA TYR A 108 -9.36 0.35 -22.55
C TYR A 108 -7.91 0.12 -23.02
N TYR A 109 -7.01 -0.23 -22.09
CA TYR A 109 -5.59 -0.48 -22.39
C TYR A 109 -5.28 -1.96 -22.68
N ASP A 110 -6.30 -2.81 -22.86
CA ASP A 110 -6.15 -4.25 -23.11
C ASP A 110 -5.23 -4.96 -22.09
N ARG A 111 -5.35 -4.59 -20.80
CA ARG A 111 -4.55 -5.17 -19.71
C ARG A 111 -5.25 -6.34 -19.06
N MET A 112 -4.48 -7.30 -18.58
CA MET A 112 -5.02 -8.52 -17.98
C MET A 112 -5.64 -8.26 -16.60
N VAL A 113 -5.02 -7.36 -15.83
CA VAL A 113 -5.39 -7.08 -14.44
C VAL A 113 -5.57 -5.59 -14.23
N GLY A 114 -6.63 -5.22 -13.52
CA GLY A 114 -6.87 -3.85 -13.05
C GLY A 114 -6.61 -3.77 -11.55
N ALA A 115 -6.01 -2.68 -11.09
CA ALA A 115 -5.75 -2.45 -9.68
C ALA A 115 -6.02 -1.00 -9.26
N VAL A 116 -6.34 -0.81 -7.98
CA VAL A 116 -6.36 0.51 -7.35
C VAL A 116 -5.33 0.54 -6.22
N MET A 117 -4.37 1.48 -6.29
CA MET A 117 -3.42 1.81 -5.23
C MET A 117 -3.89 3.03 -4.45
N THR A 118 -3.81 3.00 -3.13
CA THR A 118 -4.16 4.17 -2.32
C THR A 118 -3.43 4.22 -0.99
N ASN A 119 -3.17 5.44 -0.51
CA ASN A 119 -2.71 5.68 0.86
C ASN A 119 -3.83 5.46 1.90
N GLN A 120 -5.07 5.21 1.50
CA GLN A 120 -6.20 5.00 2.40
C GLN A 120 -6.71 3.56 2.34
N TYR A 121 -7.87 3.33 2.93
CA TYR A 121 -8.60 2.07 2.85
C TYR A 121 -9.83 2.22 1.96
N PHE A 122 -10.41 1.08 1.56
CA PHE A 122 -11.59 1.07 0.70
C PHE A 122 -12.88 1.02 1.51
N THR A 123 -13.92 1.70 1.00
CA THR A 123 -15.27 1.55 1.52
C THR A 123 -15.82 0.15 1.25
N ALA A 124 -16.72 -0.35 2.10
CA ALA A 124 -17.34 -1.67 1.89
C ALA A 124 -18.03 -1.84 0.51
N PRO A 125 -18.73 -0.82 -0.05
CA PRO A 125 -19.21 -0.87 -1.42
C PRO A 125 -18.09 -1.01 -2.47
N ALA A 126 -16.95 -0.32 -2.30
CA ALA A 126 -15.82 -0.43 -3.21
C ALA A 126 -15.22 -1.85 -3.20
N VAL A 127 -15.07 -2.44 -2.01
CA VAL A 127 -14.64 -3.84 -1.85
C VAL A 127 -15.60 -4.80 -2.56
N ASN A 128 -16.91 -4.60 -2.42
CA ASN A 128 -17.90 -5.41 -3.10
C ASN A 128 -17.83 -5.27 -4.63
N ALA A 129 -17.67 -4.05 -5.14
CA ALA A 129 -17.51 -3.78 -6.56
C ALA A 129 -16.23 -4.43 -7.10
N ALA A 130 -15.10 -4.27 -6.41
CA ALA A 130 -13.81 -4.79 -6.84
C ALA A 130 -13.82 -6.32 -6.97
N ARG A 131 -14.46 -7.01 -6.02
CA ARG A 131 -14.67 -8.46 -6.09
C ARG A 131 -15.48 -8.89 -7.32
N LYS A 132 -16.50 -8.12 -7.69
CA LYS A 132 -17.35 -8.43 -8.86
C LYS A 132 -16.66 -8.12 -10.18
N LEU A 133 -15.93 -7.00 -10.24
CA LEU A 133 -15.24 -6.49 -11.42
C LEU A 133 -13.83 -7.07 -11.59
N LYS A 134 -13.37 -7.88 -10.61
CA LYS A 134 -12.04 -8.50 -10.55
C LYS A 134 -10.93 -7.45 -10.60
N ILE A 135 -11.06 -6.44 -9.75
CA ILE A 135 -10.07 -5.38 -9.56
C ILE A 135 -9.34 -5.63 -8.25
N LEU A 136 -8.02 -5.54 -8.29
CA LEU A 136 -7.17 -5.66 -7.12
C LEU A 136 -7.24 -4.37 -6.29
N LEU A 137 -7.24 -4.54 -4.98
CA LEU A 137 -7.25 -3.45 -4.02
C LEU A 137 -5.93 -3.46 -3.25
N TRP A 138 -5.09 -2.49 -3.54
CA TRP A 138 -3.80 -2.28 -2.90
C TRP A 138 -3.93 -1.06 -1.99
N ASP A 139 -4.53 -1.28 -0.82
CA ASP A 139 -4.72 -0.25 0.21
C ASP A 139 -3.42 0.05 0.96
N ARG A 140 -3.50 0.98 1.91
CA ARG A 140 -2.35 1.36 2.74
C ARG A 140 -1.59 0.17 3.31
N GLY A 141 -2.28 -0.82 3.88
CA GLY A 141 -1.62 -1.97 4.51
C GLY A 141 -0.81 -2.74 3.49
N TYR A 142 -1.40 -2.95 2.31
CA TYR A 142 -0.71 -3.60 1.20
C TYR A 142 0.51 -2.80 0.71
N LEU A 143 0.40 -1.47 0.59
CA LEU A 143 1.54 -0.63 0.20
C LEU A 143 2.64 -0.65 1.26
N GLU A 144 2.28 -0.68 2.54
CA GLU A 144 3.25 -0.80 3.64
C GLU A 144 4.03 -2.11 3.58
N ASP A 145 3.34 -3.23 3.30
CA ASP A 145 3.96 -4.53 3.10
C ASP A 145 4.94 -4.49 1.90
N MET A 146 4.53 -3.89 0.77
CA MET A 146 5.40 -3.71 -0.41
C MET A 146 6.66 -2.86 -0.15
N ILE A 147 6.63 -1.93 0.81
CA ILE A 147 7.82 -1.13 1.17
C ILE A 147 8.77 -1.94 2.08
N GLU A 148 8.31 -3.03 2.68
CA GLU A 148 9.11 -3.89 3.57
C GLU A 148 9.85 -5.03 2.87
N GLU A 149 9.42 -5.41 1.66
CA GLU A 149 10.10 -6.40 0.80
C GLU A 149 11.42 -5.86 0.22
#